data_AF-A0A7S4AUZ6-F1
#
_entry.id   AF-A0A7S4AUZ6-F1
#
_cell.length_a   1.000
_cell.length_b   1.000
_cell.length_c   1.000
_cell.angle_alpha   90.00
_cell.angle_beta   90.00
_cell.angle_gamma   90.00
#
_symmetry.space_group_name_H-M   'P 1'
#
loop_
_entity.id
_entity.type
_entity.pdbx_description
1 polymer ?
#
loop_
_entity_poly.entity_id
_entity_poly.type
_entity_poly.pdbx_seq_one_letter_code
_entity_poly.pdbx_strand_id
1 'polypeptide(L)'
;GAPLDLYFIQFPDKTLENKCSSLDDGICNEFFNTFEYQFDGGDCCSRTCSHSNCGTDAVTEGFGMANTIGIGFPKCTDPSMVQITISLENFTSDHDPASLAQRFTPEVIETYESGINRCDQIIFSSPPAWCKNNYSNAINPSLSLECDSKTVLLIDINPNMSNHTETVFVNDGARCTINIANRSTQDGVEDIYHPAIWYVNFTIFQGDSLDNGTKILDMNSGEQGVSSFFRIPKCMFETLSPYYNDMASIYREMYQLQAVKWMMEDGSGNSDCRDGFFIDRFLLSVMNFIAPIATGSKTLWIEETPHCTWPETECYNGILYALNLASHDLSGVIPSEIG
;
A
#
# COMPACT_ATOMS: atom_id res chain seq x y z
N GLY A 1 28.57 20.01 0.21
CA GLY A 1 29.03 18.62 0.27
C GLY A 1 28.08 17.87 1.17
N ALA A 2 27.65 16.68 0.79
CA ALA A 2 26.92 15.82 1.71
C ALA A 2 27.88 15.42 2.86
N PRO A 3 27.46 15.50 4.13
CA PRO A 3 28.25 14.94 5.21
C PRO A 3 28.51 13.46 4.94
N LEU A 4 29.75 13.03 5.16
CA LEU A 4 30.11 11.61 5.17
C LEU A 4 29.68 11.06 6.54
N ASP A 5 28.73 10.14 6.53
CA ASP A 5 28.41 9.38 7.73
C ASP A 5 29.51 8.32 7.93
N LEU A 6 30.45 8.63 8.82
CA LEU A 6 31.55 7.76 9.19
C LEU A 6 31.24 7.12 10.54
N TYR A 7 30.95 5.82 10.52
CA TYR A 7 30.76 5.02 11.72
C TYR A 7 32.06 4.28 12.04
N PHE A 8 32.59 4.52 13.24
CA PHE A 8 33.70 3.75 13.77
C PHE A 8 33.13 2.68 14.70
N ILE A 9 33.13 1.44 14.21
CA ILE A 9 32.61 0.30 14.96
C ILE A 9 33.78 -0.29 15.73
N GLN A 10 33.77 -0.12 17.06
CA GLN A 10 34.75 -0.76 17.92
C GLN A 10 34.25 -2.14 18.30
N PHE A 11 34.85 -3.17 17.72
CA PHE A 11 34.55 -4.55 18.07
C PHE A 11 35.20 -4.92 19.41
N PRO A 12 34.43 -5.26 20.46
CA PRO A 12 34.99 -5.62 21.76
C PRO A 12 35.67 -7.00 21.76
N ASP A 13 35.39 -7.84 20.76
CA ASP A 13 35.91 -9.19 20.63
C ASP A 13 36.44 -9.43 19.20
N LYS A 14 37.61 -10.09 19.09
CA LYS A 14 38.21 -10.52 17.81
C LYS A 14 37.32 -11.50 17.05
N THR A 15 36.34 -12.11 17.71
CA THR A 15 35.33 -12.95 17.05
C THR A 15 34.43 -12.18 16.10
N LEU A 16 34.22 -10.87 16.31
CA LEU A 16 33.43 -10.04 15.38
C LEU A 16 34.16 -9.73 14.08
N GLU A 17 35.49 -9.65 14.10
CA GLU A 17 36.29 -9.41 12.88
C GLU A 17 36.07 -10.52 11.85
N ASN A 18 35.81 -11.74 12.30
CA ASN A 18 35.47 -12.89 11.44
C ASN A 18 34.03 -12.86 10.91
N LYS A 19 33.16 -11.99 11.46
CA LYS A 19 31.75 -11.85 11.05
C LYS A 19 31.50 -10.62 10.17
N CYS A 20 32.51 -9.76 9.96
CA CYS A 20 32.37 -8.57 9.12
C CYS A 20 31.96 -8.86 7.67
N SER A 21 32.20 -10.08 7.17
CA SER A 21 31.75 -10.48 5.83
C SER A 21 30.24 -10.68 5.72
N SER A 22 29.54 -10.76 6.86
CA SER A 22 28.09 -10.92 6.93
C SER A 22 27.37 -9.62 7.28
N LEU A 23 28.10 -8.49 7.32
CA LEU A 23 27.52 -7.16 7.47
C LEU A 23 27.32 -6.58 6.08
N ASP A 24 26.12 -6.08 5.78
CA ASP A 24 25.79 -5.53 4.44
C ASP A 24 26.04 -6.59 3.34
N ASP A 25 25.50 -7.80 3.51
CA ASP A 25 25.56 -8.93 2.58
C ASP A 25 24.21 -9.28 1.93
N GLY A 26 23.16 -8.49 2.22
CA GLY A 26 21.79 -8.67 1.72
C GLY A 26 20.96 -9.70 2.49
N ILE A 27 21.50 -10.30 3.54
CA ILE A 27 20.80 -11.25 4.42
C ILE A 27 20.61 -10.55 5.76
N CYS A 28 19.41 -10.62 6.35
CA CYS A 28 19.21 -10.03 7.68
C CYS A 28 19.84 -10.89 8.78
N ASN A 29 21.00 -10.48 9.28
CA ASN A 29 21.72 -11.08 10.38
C ASN A 29 21.24 -10.46 11.70
N GLU A 30 20.46 -11.19 12.49
CA GLU A 30 19.91 -10.71 13.77
C GLU A 30 20.97 -10.12 14.71
N PHE A 31 22.20 -10.65 14.65
CA PHE A 31 23.31 -10.16 15.46
C PHE A 31 23.72 -8.71 15.14
N PHE A 32 23.64 -8.32 13.86
CA PHE A 32 23.96 -6.97 13.39
C PHE A 32 22.70 -6.10 13.23
N ASN A 33 21.51 -6.66 13.42
CA ASN A 33 20.24 -5.93 13.34
C ASN A 33 19.99 -5.01 14.56
N THR A 34 20.89 -4.04 14.77
CA THR A 34 20.83 -3.04 15.84
C THR A 34 21.30 -1.69 15.30
N PHE A 35 21.02 -0.62 16.05
CA PHE A 35 21.38 0.74 15.63
C PHE A 35 22.89 0.91 15.41
N GLU A 36 23.73 0.30 16.25
CA GLU A 36 25.19 0.38 16.20
C GLU A 36 25.80 -0.14 14.89
N TYR A 37 25.12 -1.09 14.24
CA TYR A 37 25.53 -1.65 12.94
C TYR A 37 24.53 -1.28 11.83
N GLN A 38 23.76 -0.21 12.02
CA GLN A 38 22.79 0.29 11.04
C GLN A 38 21.81 -0.78 10.53
N PHE A 39 21.33 -1.64 11.42
CA PHE A 39 20.37 -2.71 11.09
C PHE A 39 20.93 -3.66 10.03
N ASP A 40 22.14 -4.17 10.31
CA ASP A 40 22.92 -5.03 9.44
C ASP A 40 23.34 -4.36 8.13
N GLY A 41 23.89 -3.14 8.23
CA GLY A 41 24.20 -2.30 7.06
C GLY A 41 22.97 -1.88 6.25
N GLY A 42 21.76 -2.20 6.73
CA GLY A 42 20.50 -1.98 6.04
C GLY A 42 19.84 -3.25 5.53
N ASP A 43 20.46 -4.42 5.65
CA ASP A 43 19.95 -5.66 5.05
C ASP A 43 18.60 -6.11 5.64
N CYS A 44 18.32 -5.71 6.87
CA CYS A 44 17.10 -6.09 7.56
C CYS A 44 15.86 -5.29 7.16
N CYS A 45 15.96 -4.25 6.33
CA CYS A 45 14.84 -3.39 5.94
C CYS A 45 14.80 -3.13 4.43
N SER A 46 13.59 -3.10 3.86
CA SER A 46 13.36 -2.99 2.40
C SER A 46 14.01 -1.77 1.74
N ARG A 47 14.06 -0.65 2.47
CA ARG A 47 14.57 0.62 1.97
C ARG A 47 16.08 0.64 1.85
N THR A 48 16.77 0.19 2.89
CA THR A 48 18.20 0.35 3.07
C THR A 48 18.97 -0.81 2.44
N CYS A 49 18.33 -1.98 2.31
CA CYS A 49 18.93 -3.11 1.62
C CYS A 49 19.16 -2.81 0.13
N SER A 50 20.41 -2.94 -0.30
CA SER A 50 20.88 -2.57 -1.65
C SER A 50 21.32 -3.75 -2.50
N HIS A 51 21.44 -4.93 -1.89
CA HIS A 51 21.87 -6.18 -2.52
C HIS A 51 20.77 -6.87 -3.36
N SER A 52 21.15 -7.83 -4.19
CA SER A 52 20.20 -8.57 -5.05
C SER A 52 19.40 -9.66 -4.32
N ASN A 53 19.90 -10.12 -3.18
CA ASN A 53 19.31 -11.17 -2.33
C ASN A 53 18.44 -10.60 -1.19
N CYS A 54 18.27 -9.28 -1.12
CA CYS A 54 17.49 -8.59 -0.09
C CYS A 54 16.13 -9.26 0.16
N GLY A 55 15.92 -9.69 1.40
CA GLY A 55 14.65 -10.27 1.87
C GLY A 55 14.28 -11.62 1.24
N THR A 56 15.14 -12.23 0.40
CA THR A 56 14.86 -13.51 -0.24
C THR A 56 14.72 -14.62 0.80
N ASP A 57 13.65 -15.40 0.73
CA ASP A 57 13.30 -16.48 1.65
C ASP A 57 13.20 -16.06 3.13
N ALA A 58 13.17 -14.75 3.42
CA ALA A 58 13.10 -14.23 4.79
C ALA A 58 11.69 -14.35 5.37
N VAL A 59 10.66 -14.39 4.52
CA VAL A 59 9.28 -14.63 4.94
C VAL A 59 9.05 -16.15 4.97
N THR A 60 9.08 -16.72 6.18
CA THR A 60 8.83 -18.16 6.44
C THR A 60 7.44 -18.43 7.04
N GLU A 61 6.81 -17.37 7.54
CA GLU A 61 5.45 -17.33 8.05
C GLU A 61 4.83 -16.03 7.55
N GLY A 62 3.80 -16.12 6.74
CA GLY A 62 3.15 -14.98 6.11
C GLY A 62 1.65 -15.10 6.31
N PHE A 63 1.01 -14.01 6.76
CA PHE A 63 -0.40 -14.01 7.14
C PHE A 63 -0.74 -15.13 8.14
N GLY A 64 0.12 -15.35 9.14
CA GLY A 64 -0.05 -16.36 10.18
C GLY A 64 0.02 -17.83 9.71
N MET A 65 0.43 -18.07 8.46
CA MET A 65 0.57 -19.41 7.91
C MET A 65 2.04 -19.82 7.83
N ALA A 66 2.40 -20.92 8.49
CA ALA A 66 3.76 -21.47 8.43
C ALA A 66 4.08 -22.08 7.05
N ASN A 67 5.37 -22.15 6.71
CA ASN A 67 5.91 -22.71 5.46
C ASN A 67 5.51 -21.92 4.20
N THR A 68 5.13 -20.66 4.36
CA THR A 68 5.10 -19.72 3.24
C THR A 68 6.53 -19.36 2.90
N ILE A 69 6.84 -19.20 1.61
CA ILE A 69 8.13 -18.69 1.16
C ILE A 69 7.84 -17.43 0.36
N GLY A 70 8.54 -16.36 0.69
CA GLY A 70 8.38 -15.08 0.01
C GLY A 70 9.58 -14.17 0.23
N ILE A 71 9.55 -13.03 -0.46
CA ILE A 71 10.48 -11.93 -0.24
C ILE A 71 9.86 -10.98 0.77
N GLY A 72 10.61 -10.58 1.79
CA GLY A 72 10.16 -9.57 2.74
C GLY A 72 11.16 -9.29 3.86
N PHE A 73 10.76 -8.44 4.80
CA PHE A 73 11.65 -7.93 5.86
C PHE A 73 10.99 -8.03 7.25
N PRO A 74 10.58 -9.23 7.70
CA PRO A 74 9.81 -9.39 8.95
C PRO A 74 10.61 -9.01 10.21
N LYS A 75 11.94 -8.92 10.09
CA LYS A 75 12.85 -8.55 11.18
C LYS A 75 13.33 -7.11 11.12
N CYS A 76 12.73 -6.25 10.30
CA CYS A 76 13.13 -4.85 10.25
C CYS A 76 12.89 -4.18 11.61
N THR A 77 13.96 -3.65 12.23
CA THR A 77 13.90 -2.94 13.53
C THR A 77 14.34 -1.48 13.44
N ASP A 78 14.58 -0.98 12.22
CA ASP A 78 14.98 0.40 12.00
C ASP A 78 13.87 1.37 12.46
N PRO A 79 14.14 2.27 13.43
CA PRO A 79 13.14 3.18 13.99
C PRO A 79 12.70 4.28 13.00
N SER A 80 13.42 4.45 11.88
CA SER A 80 12.97 5.31 10.78
C SER A 80 11.91 4.64 9.91
N MET A 81 11.77 3.32 10.00
CA MET A 81 10.72 2.57 9.34
C MET A 81 9.46 2.54 10.18
N VAL A 82 8.35 2.43 9.50
CA VAL A 82 7.02 2.51 10.07
C VAL A 82 6.13 1.43 9.47
N GLN A 83 5.15 1.00 10.25
CA GLN A 83 4.33 -0.14 9.89
C GLN A 83 3.18 0.24 8.97
N ILE A 84 2.87 -0.69 8.05
CA ILE A 84 1.57 -0.84 7.39
C ILE A 84 1.12 -2.29 7.55
N THR A 85 -0.17 -2.49 7.77
CA THR A 85 -0.76 -3.81 7.96
C THR A 85 -1.66 -4.14 6.79
N ILE A 86 -1.44 -5.28 6.15
CA ILE A 86 -2.30 -5.82 5.09
C ILE A 86 -3.20 -6.87 5.74
N SER A 87 -4.51 -6.76 5.56
CA SER A 87 -5.49 -7.75 5.98
C SER A 87 -6.08 -8.43 4.76
N LEU A 88 -6.01 -9.76 4.70
CA LEU A 88 -6.72 -10.54 3.69
C LEU A 88 -8.05 -10.98 4.31
N GLU A 89 -9.17 -10.60 3.72
CA GLU A 89 -10.49 -10.82 4.34
C GLU A 89 -11.13 -12.10 3.81
N ASN A 90 -11.39 -12.14 2.50
CA ASN A 90 -12.08 -13.25 1.87
C ASN A 90 -11.48 -13.57 0.50
N PHE A 91 -11.50 -14.86 0.16
CA PHE A 91 -11.10 -15.37 -1.14
C PHE A 91 -12.32 -15.88 -1.87
N THR A 92 -12.48 -15.43 -3.11
CA THR A 92 -13.62 -15.74 -3.95
C THR A 92 -13.12 -16.34 -5.24
N SER A 93 -13.54 -17.57 -5.54
CA SER A 93 -13.22 -18.20 -6.82
C SER A 93 -14.08 -17.60 -7.93
N ASP A 94 -13.54 -17.42 -9.12
CA ASP A 94 -14.31 -17.14 -10.34
C ASP A 94 -15.32 -18.26 -10.69
N HIS A 95 -15.14 -19.47 -10.14
CA HIS A 95 -16.06 -20.60 -10.25
C HIS A 95 -17.05 -20.73 -9.08
N ASP A 96 -17.04 -19.78 -8.13
CA ASP A 96 -18.04 -19.71 -7.06
C ASP A 96 -19.42 -19.31 -7.64
N PRO A 97 -20.48 -20.11 -7.44
CA PRO A 97 -21.81 -19.82 -7.98
C PRO A 97 -22.36 -18.44 -7.60
N ALA A 98 -22.08 -17.97 -6.38
CA ALA A 98 -22.54 -16.65 -5.94
C ALA A 98 -21.86 -15.53 -6.73
N SER A 99 -20.61 -15.72 -7.09
CA SER A 99 -19.80 -14.77 -7.87
C SER A 99 -20.18 -14.78 -9.34
N LEU A 100 -20.49 -15.95 -9.90
CA LEU A 100 -21.07 -16.09 -11.22
C LEU A 100 -22.44 -15.40 -11.32
N ALA A 101 -23.27 -15.54 -10.28
CA ALA A 101 -24.58 -14.91 -10.20
C ALA A 101 -24.55 -13.37 -10.22
N GLN A 102 -23.47 -12.78 -9.71
CA GLN A 102 -23.27 -11.32 -9.75
C GLN A 102 -22.75 -10.82 -11.10
N ARG A 103 -21.92 -11.62 -11.79
CA ARG A 103 -21.24 -11.19 -13.01
C ARG A 103 -21.99 -11.52 -14.29
N PHE A 104 -22.83 -12.55 -14.27
CA PHE A 104 -23.47 -13.08 -15.47
C PHE A 104 -24.99 -13.02 -15.37
N THR A 105 -25.65 -12.89 -16.52
CA THR A 105 -27.12 -12.99 -16.58
C THR A 105 -27.55 -14.43 -16.27
N PRO A 106 -28.78 -14.65 -15.78
CA PRO A 106 -29.33 -15.98 -15.54
C PRO A 106 -29.19 -16.95 -16.73
N GLU A 107 -29.26 -16.45 -17.96
CA GLU A 107 -29.12 -17.24 -19.20
C GLU A 107 -27.68 -17.73 -19.43
N VAL A 108 -26.68 -16.90 -19.11
CA VAL A 108 -25.27 -17.28 -19.16
C VAL A 108 -24.93 -18.23 -18.03
N ILE A 109 -25.51 -18.04 -16.84
CA ILE A 109 -25.38 -18.96 -15.71
C ILE A 109 -25.99 -20.31 -16.06
N GLU A 110 -27.18 -20.37 -16.65
CA GLU A 110 -27.81 -21.63 -17.09
C GLU A 110 -26.96 -22.33 -18.16
N THR A 111 -26.32 -21.58 -19.06
CA THR A 111 -25.39 -22.13 -20.06
C THR A 111 -24.10 -22.65 -19.41
N TYR A 112 -23.57 -21.93 -18.42
CA TYR A 112 -22.36 -22.32 -17.70
C TYR A 112 -22.60 -23.50 -16.77
N GLU A 113 -23.69 -23.50 -16.00
CA GLU A 113 -24.17 -24.60 -15.17
C GLU A 113 -24.55 -25.81 -16.01
N SER A 114 -25.13 -25.65 -17.21
CA SER A 114 -25.36 -26.78 -18.13
C SER A 114 -24.06 -27.32 -18.74
N GLY A 115 -23.03 -26.48 -18.90
CA GLY A 115 -21.65 -26.89 -19.23
C GLY A 115 -20.95 -27.64 -18.09
N ILE A 116 -21.11 -27.21 -16.84
CA ILE A 116 -20.63 -27.93 -15.65
C ILE A 116 -21.40 -29.24 -15.46
N ASN A 117 -22.73 -29.23 -15.65
CA ASN A 117 -23.56 -30.44 -15.63
C ASN A 117 -23.23 -31.41 -16.78
N ARG A 118 -22.51 -30.99 -17.84
CA ARG A 118 -21.96 -31.95 -18.83
C ARG A 118 -20.84 -32.81 -18.26
N CYS A 119 -20.16 -32.43 -17.19
CA CYS A 119 -19.26 -33.34 -16.48
C CYS A 119 -20.01 -34.50 -15.78
N ASP A 120 -21.24 -34.24 -15.31
CA ASP A 120 -22.10 -35.24 -14.65
C ASP A 120 -22.98 -36.02 -15.63
N GLN A 121 -23.32 -35.45 -16.80
CA GLN A 121 -24.21 -36.08 -17.79
C GLN A 121 -23.50 -36.83 -18.92
N ILE A 122 -22.18 -36.72 -19.08
CA ILE A 122 -21.48 -37.62 -20.00
C ILE A 122 -21.42 -39.00 -19.34
N ILE A 123 -22.23 -39.93 -19.87
CA ILE A 123 -22.33 -41.36 -19.50
C ILE A 123 -21.03 -42.10 -19.90
N PHE A 124 -19.88 -41.66 -19.37
CA PHE A 124 -18.77 -42.55 -19.14
C PHE A 124 -18.98 -43.13 -17.75
N SER A 125 -18.86 -44.45 -17.61
CA SER A 125 -18.96 -45.19 -16.35
C SER A 125 -17.97 -44.75 -15.26
N SER A 126 -17.09 -43.81 -15.60
CA SER A 126 -16.18 -43.10 -14.73
C SER A 126 -15.99 -41.70 -15.32
N PRO A 127 -16.47 -40.62 -14.66
CA PRO A 127 -16.20 -39.26 -15.12
C PRO A 127 -14.69 -39.08 -15.26
N PRO A 128 -14.22 -38.41 -16.33
CA PRO A 128 -12.79 -38.17 -16.50
C PRO A 128 -12.21 -37.53 -15.24
N ALA A 129 -11.01 -37.95 -14.83
CA ALA A 129 -10.38 -37.50 -13.59
C ALA A 129 -10.27 -35.96 -13.47
N TRP A 130 -10.32 -35.23 -14.59
CA TRP A 130 -10.31 -33.77 -14.62
C TRP A 130 -11.61 -33.13 -14.09
N CYS A 131 -12.78 -33.78 -14.18
CA CYS A 131 -14.05 -33.22 -13.66
C CYS A 131 -14.15 -33.25 -12.12
N LYS A 132 -13.46 -34.21 -11.45
CA LYS A 132 -13.52 -34.33 -9.98
C LYS A 132 -12.52 -33.44 -9.24
N ASN A 133 -11.52 -32.89 -9.93
CA ASN A 133 -10.36 -32.23 -9.31
C ASN A 133 -10.20 -30.74 -9.70
N ASN A 134 -11.20 -30.11 -10.34
CA ASN A 134 -10.99 -28.77 -10.90
C ASN A 134 -10.86 -27.64 -9.86
N TYR A 135 -11.38 -27.81 -8.65
CA TYR A 135 -11.16 -26.84 -7.56
C TYR A 135 -9.80 -27.00 -6.87
N SER A 136 -9.19 -28.19 -6.91
CA SER A 136 -7.89 -28.43 -6.26
C SER A 136 -6.68 -27.92 -7.04
N ASN A 137 -6.88 -27.46 -8.28
CA ASN A 137 -5.81 -26.97 -9.16
C ASN A 137 -5.80 -25.44 -9.30
N ALA A 138 -6.59 -24.73 -8.50
CA ALA A 138 -6.58 -23.27 -8.51
C ALA A 138 -5.19 -22.76 -8.12
N ILE A 139 -4.63 -21.86 -8.92
CA ILE A 139 -3.31 -21.28 -8.63
C ILE A 139 -3.49 -20.18 -7.60
N ASN A 140 -2.68 -20.24 -6.56
CA ASN A 140 -2.61 -19.18 -5.57
C ASN A 140 -2.17 -17.85 -6.23
N PRO A 141 -2.92 -16.76 -6.05
CA PRO A 141 -2.50 -15.47 -6.56
C PRO A 141 -1.22 -15.01 -5.87
N SER A 142 -0.43 -14.20 -6.58
CA SER A 142 0.81 -13.65 -6.04
C SER A 142 0.58 -12.21 -5.60
N LEU A 143 0.81 -11.90 -4.33
CA LEU A 143 0.74 -10.55 -3.78
C LEU A 143 2.14 -9.94 -3.82
N SER A 144 2.24 -8.78 -4.45
CA SER A 144 3.44 -7.95 -4.47
C SER A 144 3.11 -6.57 -3.92
N LEU A 145 3.93 -6.10 -2.99
CA LEU A 145 3.89 -4.75 -2.45
C LEU A 145 5.25 -4.10 -2.67
N GLU A 146 5.25 -2.98 -3.37
CA GLU A 146 6.41 -2.17 -3.64
C GLU A 146 6.21 -0.79 -3.03
N CYS A 147 7.19 -0.26 -2.31
CA CYS A 147 7.15 1.10 -1.79
C CYS A 147 8.45 1.84 -2.13
N ASP A 148 8.34 3.09 -2.57
CA ASP A 148 9.47 3.93 -3.01
C ASP A 148 10.40 3.21 -4.00
N SER A 149 9.81 2.48 -4.94
CA SER A 149 10.51 1.67 -5.94
C SER A 149 11.33 0.49 -5.39
N LYS A 150 10.98 -0.01 -4.20
CA LYS A 150 11.61 -1.17 -3.55
C LYS A 150 10.55 -2.21 -3.20
N THR A 151 10.81 -3.49 -3.50
CA THR A 151 9.94 -4.59 -3.08
C THR A 151 9.97 -4.72 -1.56
N VAL A 152 8.80 -4.63 -0.94
CA VAL A 152 8.61 -4.74 0.52
C VAL A 152 8.11 -6.13 0.89
N LEU A 153 7.21 -6.68 0.07
CA LEU A 153 6.64 -8.02 0.25
C LEU A 153 6.34 -8.63 -1.12
N LEU A 154 6.74 -9.88 -1.33
CA LEU A 154 6.31 -10.71 -2.45
C LEU A 154 6.00 -12.11 -1.92
N ILE A 155 4.74 -12.53 -1.98
CA ILE A 155 4.30 -13.80 -1.40
C ILE A 155 3.11 -14.36 -2.18
N ASP A 156 3.07 -15.67 -2.37
CA ASP A 156 1.87 -16.34 -2.89
C ASP A 156 0.83 -16.51 -1.77
N ILE A 157 -0.36 -15.98 -1.99
CA ILE A 157 -1.45 -15.98 -1.01
C ILE A 157 -2.51 -17.01 -1.38
N ASN A 158 -3.18 -17.58 -0.38
CA ASN A 158 -4.16 -18.64 -0.59
C ASN A 158 -5.37 -18.53 0.36
N PRO A 159 -6.48 -19.22 0.09
CA PRO A 159 -7.69 -19.11 0.92
C PRO A 159 -7.52 -19.40 2.41
N ASN A 160 -6.51 -20.17 2.84
CA ASN A 160 -6.28 -20.41 4.27
C ASN A 160 -5.70 -19.18 4.99
N MET A 161 -5.24 -18.17 4.26
CA MET A 161 -4.80 -16.88 4.80
C MET A 161 -5.95 -15.88 4.99
N SER A 162 -7.21 -16.29 4.79
CA SER A 162 -8.38 -15.44 5.02
C SER A 162 -8.50 -15.05 6.48
N ASN A 163 -8.86 -13.80 6.75
CA ASN A 163 -8.93 -13.16 8.07
C ASN A 163 -7.60 -13.12 8.84
N HIS A 164 -6.48 -13.16 8.11
CA HIS A 164 -5.15 -12.95 8.66
C HIS A 164 -4.54 -11.65 8.17
N THR A 165 -3.60 -11.14 8.96
CA THR A 165 -2.88 -9.91 8.67
C THR A 165 -1.38 -10.17 8.52
N GLU A 166 -0.71 -9.33 7.74
CA GLU A 166 0.74 -9.26 7.63
C GLU A 166 1.17 -7.81 7.85
N THR A 167 2.15 -7.60 8.73
CA THR A 167 2.68 -6.26 9.01
C THR A 167 4.04 -6.11 8.34
N VAL A 168 4.20 -5.05 7.56
CA VAL A 168 5.45 -4.75 6.88
C VAL A 168 5.93 -3.34 7.21
N PHE A 169 7.24 -3.12 7.07
CA PHE A 169 7.91 -1.89 7.44
C PHE A 169 8.34 -1.12 6.18
N VAL A 170 7.95 0.16 6.13
CA VAL A 170 8.17 1.09 5.01
C VAL A 170 8.65 2.43 5.52
N ASN A 171 9.07 3.35 4.65
CA ASN A 171 9.40 4.72 5.08
C ASN A 171 8.16 5.49 5.57
N ASP A 172 8.39 6.45 6.47
CA ASP A 172 7.41 7.47 6.79
C ASP A 172 7.16 8.34 5.55
N GLY A 173 5.91 8.41 5.08
CA GLY A 173 5.58 9.07 3.80
C GLY A 173 5.72 8.21 2.53
N ALA A 174 5.96 6.90 2.67
CA ALA A 174 6.20 6.02 1.52
C ALA A 174 5.07 6.03 0.48
N ARG A 175 5.46 5.96 -0.80
CA ARG A 175 4.56 5.76 -1.95
C ARG A 175 4.54 4.28 -2.29
N CYS A 176 3.40 3.64 -2.14
CA CYS A 176 3.29 2.20 -2.28
C CYS A 176 2.38 1.81 -3.45
N THR A 177 2.70 0.70 -4.11
CA THR A 177 1.87 0.02 -5.09
C THR A 177 1.70 -1.42 -4.65
N ILE A 178 0.46 -1.85 -4.48
CA ILE A 178 0.10 -3.25 -4.26
C ILE A 178 -0.43 -3.83 -5.56
N ASN A 179 0.00 -5.04 -5.89
CA ASN A 179 -0.46 -5.80 -7.05
C ASN A 179 -0.73 -7.25 -6.63
N ILE A 180 -1.97 -7.69 -6.84
CA ILE A 180 -2.38 -9.09 -6.68
C ILE A 180 -2.57 -9.68 -8.07
N ALA A 181 -1.57 -10.43 -8.51
CA ALA A 181 -1.56 -11.10 -9.79
C ALA A 181 -2.40 -12.38 -9.72
N ASN A 182 -3.65 -12.28 -10.14
CA ASN A 182 -4.56 -13.41 -10.31
C ASN A 182 -4.10 -14.21 -11.54
N ARG A 183 -3.43 -15.36 -11.35
CA ARG A 183 -2.85 -16.17 -12.44
C ARG A 183 -3.76 -17.32 -12.85
N SER A 184 -3.77 -17.62 -14.15
CA SER A 184 -4.18 -18.93 -14.68
C SER A 184 -2.96 -19.62 -15.32
N THR A 185 -2.91 -20.95 -15.38
CA THR A 185 -1.67 -21.70 -15.73
C THR A 185 -1.32 -21.62 -17.21
N GLN A 186 -2.13 -20.98 -18.04
CA GLN A 186 -2.06 -21.14 -19.50
C GLN A 186 -2.02 -19.80 -20.21
N ASP A 187 -0.84 -19.19 -20.23
CA ASP A 187 -0.48 -18.22 -21.26
C ASP A 187 -0.37 -18.97 -22.60
N GLY A 188 -1.38 -18.83 -23.47
CA GLY A 188 -1.24 -19.13 -24.90
C GLY A 188 -1.98 -20.35 -25.45
N VAL A 189 -2.88 -20.98 -24.70
CA VAL A 189 -3.85 -21.91 -25.27
C VAL A 189 -5.25 -21.41 -24.91
N GLU A 190 -6.07 -21.09 -25.91
CA GLU A 190 -7.53 -20.83 -25.78
C GLU A 190 -8.27 -22.12 -25.37
N ASP A 191 -7.77 -22.83 -24.35
CA ASP A 191 -8.42 -24.00 -23.82
C ASP A 191 -9.61 -23.55 -22.98
N ILE A 192 -10.76 -24.16 -23.27
CA ILE A 192 -12.06 -24.02 -22.58
C ILE A 192 -11.98 -24.45 -21.08
N TYR A 193 -10.77 -24.70 -20.58
CA TYR A 193 -10.43 -25.31 -19.30
C TYR A 193 -9.43 -24.46 -18.53
N HIS A 194 -9.79 -23.22 -18.22
CA HIS A 194 -8.96 -22.40 -17.33
C HIS A 194 -9.11 -22.91 -15.89
N PRO A 195 -8.00 -23.12 -15.14
CA PRO A 195 -8.09 -23.39 -13.72
C PRO A 195 -8.79 -22.22 -13.02
N ALA A 196 -9.48 -22.51 -11.92
CA ALA A 196 -10.12 -21.49 -11.13
C ALA A 196 -9.12 -20.41 -10.69
N ILE A 197 -9.54 -19.16 -10.84
CA ILE A 197 -8.82 -17.96 -10.43
C ILE A 197 -9.39 -17.51 -9.08
N TRP A 198 -8.51 -17.17 -8.14
CA TRP A 198 -8.91 -16.56 -6.88
C TRP A 198 -8.88 -15.04 -6.98
N TYR A 199 -9.96 -14.41 -6.52
CA TYR A 199 -10.02 -13.00 -6.20
C TYR A 199 -9.96 -12.82 -4.69
N VAL A 200 -9.36 -11.72 -4.25
CA VAL A 200 -9.10 -11.48 -2.83
C VAL A 200 -9.65 -10.13 -2.44
N ASN A 201 -10.47 -10.10 -1.39
CA ASN A 201 -10.79 -8.88 -0.66
C ASN A 201 -9.66 -8.59 0.31
N PHE A 202 -9.09 -7.40 0.25
CA PHE A 202 -8.03 -7.01 1.16
C PHE A 202 -8.16 -5.54 1.57
N THR A 203 -7.67 -5.26 2.76
CA THR A 203 -7.65 -3.92 3.34
C THR A 203 -6.25 -3.60 3.84
N ILE A 204 -5.77 -2.38 3.57
CA ILE A 204 -4.48 -1.89 4.05
C ILE A 204 -4.71 -0.84 5.12
N PHE A 205 -3.99 -0.96 6.23
CA PHE A 205 -4.03 -0.06 7.37
C PHE A 205 -2.67 0.58 7.60
N GLN A 206 -2.68 1.82 8.07
CA GLN A 206 -1.52 2.47 8.68
C GLN A 206 -1.49 2.15 10.17
N GLY A 207 -0.42 1.49 10.65
CA GLY A 207 -0.28 1.03 12.03
C GLY A 207 -0.52 -0.47 12.24
N ASP A 208 -0.49 -0.89 13.49
CA ASP A 208 -0.14 -2.26 13.92
C ASP A 208 -1.33 -3.23 14.04
N SER A 209 -2.58 -2.77 13.85
CA SER A 209 -3.76 -3.61 14.07
C SER A 209 -5.00 -3.15 13.30
N LEU A 210 -5.96 -4.06 13.15
CA LEU A 210 -7.31 -3.78 12.63
C LEU A 210 -8.11 -2.82 13.53
N ASP A 211 -7.88 -2.90 14.85
CA ASP A 211 -8.67 -2.16 15.84
C ASP A 211 -8.21 -0.70 16.01
N ASN A 212 -6.90 -0.45 15.85
CA ASN A 212 -6.31 0.88 16.05
C ASN A 212 -5.65 1.46 14.80
N GLY A 213 -5.61 0.70 13.71
CA GLY A 213 -5.00 1.13 12.45
C GLY A 213 -5.93 2.03 11.64
N THR A 214 -5.35 2.99 10.95
CA THR A 214 -6.11 3.87 10.05
C THR A 214 -6.26 3.18 8.69
N LYS A 215 -7.49 2.87 8.28
CA LYS A 215 -7.76 2.27 6.95
C LYS A 215 -7.29 3.20 5.83
N ILE A 216 -6.35 2.74 5.00
CA ILE A 216 -5.81 3.44 3.83
C ILE A 216 -6.59 3.08 2.57
N LEU A 217 -6.81 1.77 2.37
CA LEU A 217 -7.30 1.20 1.12
C LEU A 217 -8.11 -0.05 1.42
N ASP A 218 -9.18 -0.30 0.67
CA ASP A 218 -10.09 -1.44 0.80
C ASP A 218 -10.55 -1.82 -0.62
N MET A 219 -10.23 -3.04 -1.06
CA MET A 219 -10.31 -3.42 -2.47
C MET A 219 -10.57 -4.92 -2.69
N ASN A 220 -11.13 -5.22 -3.87
CA ASN A 220 -11.22 -6.57 -4.43
C ASN A 220 -10.27 -6.72 -5.64
N SER A 221 -9.39 -7.74 -5.61
CA SER A 221 -8.41 -7.95 -6.69
C SER A 221 -9.02 -8.32 -8.05
N GLY A 222 -10.29 -8.73 -8.09
CA GLY A 222 -11.03 -9.02 -9.32
C GLY A 222 -11.61 -7.78 -10.01
N GLU A 223 -11.83 -6.70 -9.26
CA GLU A 223 -12.21 -5.40 -9.82
C GLU A 223 -10.98 -4.62 -10.28
N GLN A 224 -9.93 -4.64 -9.45
CA GLN A 224 -8.68 -3.94 -9.71
C GLN A 224 -7.51 -4.70 -9.07
N GLY A 225 -6.67 -5.31 -9.91
CA GLY A 225 -5.50 -6.08 -9.47
C GLY A 225 -4.32 -5.24 -9.00
N VAL A 226 -4.25 -3.96 -9.36
CA VAL A 226 -3.12 -3.05 -9.02
C VAL A 226 -3.65 -1.74 -8.47
N SER A 227 -3.10 -1.29 -7.35
CA SER A 227 -3.47 0.00 -6.74
C SER A 227 -2.26 0.70 -6.12
N SER A 228 -2.24 2.02 -6.21
CA SER A 228 -1.22 2.85 -5.59
C SER A 228 -1.82 3.69 -4.47
N PHE A 229 -1.10 3.78 -3.36
CA PHE A 229 -1.49 4.52 -2.17
C PHE A 229 -0.27 5.15 -1.51
N PHE A 230 -0.53 5.99 -0.51
CA PHE A 230 0.51 6.68 0.23
C PHE A 230 0.28 6.44 1.71
N ARG A 231 1.37 6.21 2.45
CA ARG A 231 1.33 6.24 3.90
C ARG A 231 1.47 7.69 4.35
N ILE A 232 0.50 8.23 5.07
CA ILE A 232 0.56 9.63 5.53
C ILE A 232 1.67 9.74 6.58
N PRO A 233 2.61 10.69 6.46
CA PRO A 233 3.67 10.88 7.43
C PRO A 233 3.15 11.04 8.86
N LYS A 234 3.83 10.44 9.84
CA LYS A 234 3.41 10.49 11.25
C LYS A 234 3.28 11.93 11.74
N CYS A 235 4.21 12.79 11.35
CA CYS A 235 4.19 14.20 11.70
C CYS A 235 2.96 14.94 11.16
N MET A 236 2.40 14.58 9.99
CA MET A 236 1.15 15.18 9.52
C MET A 236 0.00 14.81 10.46
N PHE A 237 -0.04 13.57 10.92
CA PHE A 237 -1.04 13.17 11.91
C PHE A 237 -0.86 13.87 13.25
N GLU A 238 0.36 13.99 13.74
CA GLU A 238 0.65 14.74 14.98
C GLU A 238 0.17 16.19 14.86
N THR A 239 0.51 16.87 13.75
CA THR A 239 0.15 18.26 13.48
C THR A 239 -1.37 18.47 13.28
N LEU A 240 -2.07 17.54 12.62
CA LEU A 240 -3.52 17.64 12.34
C LEU A 240 -4.42 17.14 13.47
N SER A 241 -3.90 16.29 14.37
CA SER A 241 -4.68 15.68 15.47
C SER A 241 -5.44 16.66 16.38
N PRO A 242 -4.99 17.91 16.63
CA PRO A 242 -5.79 18.86 17.41
C PRO A 242 -7.07 19.33 16.70
N TYR A 243 -7.15 19.16 15.38
CA TYR A 243 -8.23 19.67 14.53
C TYR A 243 -9.19 18.57 14.05
N TYR A 244 -8.75 17.31 14.07
CA TYR A 244 -9.54 16.17 13.61
C TYR A 244 -9.74 15.15 14.74
N ASN A 245 -11.00 14.87 15.06
CA ASN A 245 -11.34 13.87 16.08
C ASN A 245 -11.10 12.43 15.60
N ASP A 246 -11.12 12.21 14.29
CA ASP A 246 -10.90 10.91 13.66
C ASP A 246 -9.94 11.07 12.48
N MET A 247 -8.67 10.72 12.68
CA MET A 247 -7.65 10.82 11.64
C MET A 247 -7.93 9.90 10.45
N ALA A 248 -8.77 8.87 10.62
CA ALA A 248 -9.21 8.04 9.50
C ALA A 248 -10.12 8.79 8.53
N SER A 249 -10.74 9.91 8.94
CA SER A 249 -11.49 10.75 8.02
C SER A 249 -10.60 11.30 6.91
N ILE A 250 -9.31 11.56 7.16
CA ILE A 250 -8.37 12.07 6.16
C ILE A 250 -8.23 11.11 4.98
N TYR A 251 -8.26 9.80 5.22
CA TYR A 251 -8.24 8.80 4.16
C TYR A 251 -9.59 8.56 3.50
N ARG A 252 -10.69 8.70 4.25
CA ARG A 252 -12.05 8.46 3.74
C ARG A 252 -12.59 9.62 2.92
N GLU A 253 -12.27 10.84 3.30
CA GLU A 253 -12.77 12.03 2.66
C GLU A 253 -11.88 12.44 1.49
N MET A 254 -12.51 12.52 0.32
CA MET A 254 -11.81 12.64 -0.96
C MET A 254 -10.88 13.87 -1.02
N TYR A 255 -11.31 15.00 -0.45
CA TYR A 255 -10.62 16.27 -0.61
C TYR A 255 -9.43 16.43 0.34
N GLN A 256 -9.53 15.93 1.56
CA GLN A 256 -8.45 15.89 2.54
C GLN A 256 -7.37 14.92 2.05
N LEU A 257 -7.75 13.75 1.53
CA LEU A 257 -6.80 12.83 0.91
C LEU A 257 -6.11 13.45 -0.30
N GLN A 258 -6.84 14.18 -1.16
CA GLN A 258 -6.25 14.90 -2.30
C GLN A 258 -5.29 16.00 -1.85
N ALA A 259 -5.65 16.76 -0.81
CA ALA A 259 -4.79 17.77 -0.21
C ALA A 259 -3.49 17.16 0.34
N VAL A 260 -3.58 16.08 1.12
CA VAL A 260 -2.38 15.39 1.63
C VAL A 260 -1.53 14.85 0.48
N LYS A 261 -2.14 14.22 -0.54
CA LYS A 261 -1.40 13.72 -1.71
C LYS A 261 -0.64 14.85 -2.41
N TRP A 262 -1.30 15.96 -2.68
CA TRP A 262 -0.66 17.13 -3.29
C TRP A 262 0.50 17.66 -2.44
N MET A 263 0.31 17.77 -1.12
CA MET A 263 1.36 18.21 -0.19
C MET A 263 2.54 17.23 -0.10
N MET A 264 2.30 15.92 -0.22
CA MET A 264 3.36 14.90 -0.26
C MET A 264 4.08 14.85 -1.62
N GLU A 265 3.48 15.40 -2.66
CA GLU A 265 4.06 15.52 -4.00
C GLU A 265 4.84 16.83 -4.18
N ASP A 266 4.61 17.81 -3.31
CA ASP A 266 5.32 19.08 -3.27
C ASP A 266 6.80 18.88 -2.86
N GLY A 267 7.67 18.83 -3.87
CA GLY A 267 9.12 18.71 -3.69
C GLY A 267 9.81 20.00 -3.24
N SER A 268 9.09 21.11 -3.04
CA SER A 268 9.67 22.39 -2.63
C SER A 268 10.09 22.43 -1.15
N GLY A 269 9.55 21.52 -0.33
CA GLY A 269 9.69 21.53 1.12
C GLY A 269 8.72 22.46 1.86
N ASN A 270 7.92 23.27 1.15
CA ASN A 270 6.93 24.17 1.77
C ASN A 270 5.75 23.42 2.40
N SER A 271 5.60 22.13 2.08
CA SER A 271 4.57 21.24 2.62
C SER A 271 5.08 20.30 3.72
N ASP A 272 6.27 20.54 4.28
CA ASP A 272 6.79 19.77 5.41
C ASP A 272 5.83 19.92 6.62
N CYS A 273 5.37 18.79 7.15
CA CYS A 273 4.52 18.69 8.35
C CYS A 273 5.10 19.34 9.61
N ARG A 274 6.41 19.60 9.64
CA ARG A 274 7.13 20.28 10.72
C ARG A 274 7.24 21.79 10.48
N ASP A 275 6.84 22.27 9.30
CA ASP A 275 6.79 23.69 9.01
C ASP A 275 5.69 24.36 9.85
N GLY A 276 5.99 25.56 10.37
CA GLY A 276 5.06 26.32 11.22
C GLY A 276 3.78 26.75 10.51
N PHE A 277 3.77 26.71 9.17
CA PHE A 277 2.64 27.08 8.32
C PHE A 277 1.97 25.89 7.63
N PHE A 278 2.31 24.66 8.03
CA PHE A 278 1.74 23.44 7.45
C PHE A 278 0.20 23.44 7.49
N ILE A 279 -0.40 23.85 8.63
CA ILE A 279 -1.85 23.88 8.80
C ILE A 279 -2.52 24.83 7.79
N ASP A 280 -2.01 26.06 7.66
CA ASP A 280 -2.55 27.04 6.71
C ASP A 280 -2.53 26.47 5.29
N ARG A 281 -1.41 25.86 4.90
CA ARG A 281 -1.23 25.26 3.58
C ARG A 281 -2.13 24.04 3.36
N PHE A 282 -2.30 23.19 4.37
CA PHE A 282 -3.21 22.05 4.32
C PHE A 282 -4.66 22.51 4.13
N LEU A 283 -5.12 23.50 4.90
CA LEU A 283 -6.47 24.04 4.79
C LEU A 283 -6.73 24.68 3.42
N LEU A 284 -5.77 25.46 2.91
CA LEU A 284 -5.87 26.02 1.56
C LEU A 284 -5.93 24.93 0.49
N SER A 285 -5.18 23.84 0.67
CA SER A 285 -5.20 22.69 -0.24
C SER A 285 -6.56 21.99 -0.22
N VAL A 286 -7.13 21.75 0.97
CA VAL A 286 -8.48 21.20 1.14
C VAL A 286 -9.51 22.10 0.46
N MET A 287 -9.46 23.41 0.70
CA MET A 287 -10.35 24.37 0.04
C MET A 287 -10.25 24.32 -1.47
N ASN A 288 -9.05 24.18 -2.02
CA ASN A 288 -8.84 24.10 -3.46
C ASN A 288 -9.49 22.85 -4.07
N PHE A 289 -9.42 21.71 -3.39
CA PHE A 289 -10.04 20.48 -3.89
C PHE A 289 -11.57 20.45 -3.70
N ILE A 290 -12.09 21.10 -2.64
CA ILE A 290 -13.55 21.21 -2.41
C ILE A 290 -14.18 22.26 -3.33
N ALA A 291 -13.48 23.37 -3.58
CA ALA A 291 -13.92 24.47 -4.41
C ALA A 291 -12.90 24.76 -5.54
N PRO A 292 -12.73 23.85 -6.52
CA PRO A 292 -11.80 24.05 -7.63
C PRO A 292 -12.27 25.13 -8.61
N ILE A 293 -11.38 25.56 -9.50
CA ILE A 293 -11.71 26.46 -10.61
C ILE A 293 -12.59 25.70 -11.61
N ALA A 294 -13.80 26.20 -11.85
CA ALA A 294 -14.80 25.58 -12.72
C ALA A 294 -14.46 25.67 -14.20
N THR A 295 -13.76 26.74 -14.61
CA THR A 295 -13.50 27.06 -16.02
C THR A 295 -12.03 27.41 -16.26
N GLY A 296 -11.41 26.76 -17.23
CA GLY A 296 -10.03 27.05 -17.65
C GLY A 296 -9.15 25.81 -17.81
N SER A 297 -7.88 26.02 -18.20
CA SER A 297 -6.88 24.95 -18.28
C SER A 297 -6.20 24.66 -16.93
N LYS A 298 -6.26 25.60 -15.98
CA LYS A 298 -5.82 25.40 -14.60
C LYS A 298 -7.01 25.01 -13.74
N THR A 299 -6.93 23.86 -13.08
CA THR A 299 -7.96 23.38 -12.15
C THR A 299 -7.66 23.76 -10.69
N LEU A 300 -6.40 24.10 -10.40
CA LEU A 300 -5.91 24.44 -9.06
C LEU A 300 -5.49 25.91 -8.99
N TRP A 301 -5.81 26.58 -7.89
CA TRP A 301 -5.35 27.92 -7.52
C TRP A 301 -4.23 27.90 -6.46
N ILE A 302 -3.83 26.72 -5.99
CA ILE A 302 -2.69 26.51 -5.10
C ILE A 302 -1.39 26.26 -5.88
N GLU A 303 -0.24 26.58 -5.29
CA GLU A 303 1.08 26.44 -5.94
C GLU A 303 2.14 25.81 -5.02
N GLU A 304 3.19 25.21 -5.59
CA GLU A 304 4.31 24.64 -4.82
C GLU A 304 5.14 25.71 -4.09
N THR A 305 5.03 26.98 -4.46
CA THR A 305 5.67 28.12 -3.77
C THR A 305 5.10 28.33 -2.36
N PRO A 306 5.80 29.04 -1.45
CA PRO A 306 5.28 29.36 -0.13
C PRO A 306 3.91 30.04 -0.24
N HIS A 307 2.93 29.62 0.58
CA HIS A 307 1.53 30.05 0.43
C HIS A 307 1.37 31.57 0.46
N CYS A 308 2.16 32.28 1.27
CA CYS A 308 2.16 33.74 1.33
C CYS A 308 2.68 34.48 0.09
N THR A 309 3.13 33.74 -0.93
CA THR A 309 3.51 34.29 -2.24
C THR A 309 2.41 34.10 -3.28
N TRP A 310 1.34 33.36 -2.94
CA TRP A 310 0.22 33.14 -3.85
C TRP A 310 -0.60 34.42 -4.00
N PRO A 311 -1.01 34.80 -5.22
CA PRO A 311 -1.76 36.02 -5.49
C PRO A 311 -3.07 36.15 -4.69
N GLU A 312 -3.65 35.02 -4.30
CA GLU A 312 -4.94 34.92 -3.61
C GLU A 312 -4.82 35.08 -2.10
N THR A 313 -3.61 35.07 -1.55
CA THR A 313 -3.38 35.08 -0.10
C THR A 313 -2.81 36.41 0.38
N GLU A 314 -3.18 36.80 1.60
CA GLU A 314 -2.48 37.85 2.33
C GLU A 314 -1.99 37.29 3.67
N CYS A 315 -0.71 37.51 3.95
CA CYS A 315 -0.06 37.02 5.16
C CYS A 315 0.53 38.13 6.01
N TYR A 316 0.51 37.91 7.33
CA TYR A 316 1.15 38.78 8.31
C TYR A 316 2.11 37.91 9.15
N ASN A 317 3.42 38.19 9.05
CA ASN A 317 4.47 37.36 9.64
C ASN A 317 4.41 35.86 9.22
N GLY A 318 4.02 35.60 7.96
CA GLY A 318 3.91 34.24 7.40
C GLY A 318 2.58 33.53 7.72
N ILE A 319 1.78 34.08 8.63
CA ILE A 319 0.46 33.53 8.98
C ILE A 319 -0.57 34.05 7.98
N LEU A 320 -1.38 33.17 7.42
CA LEU A 320 -2.49 33.53 6.56
C LEU A 320 -3.56 34.33 7.35
N TYR A 321 -3.90 35.55 6.91
CA TYR A 321 -4.97 36.34 7.53
C TYR A 321 -6.10 36.74 6.57
N ALA A 322 -5.87 36.69 5.25
CA ALA A 322 -6.92 36.89 4.26
C ALA A 322 -6.70 35.98 3.04
N LEU A 323 -7.83 35.60 2.42
CA LEU A 323 -7.89 34.79 1.22
C LEU A 323 -8.91 35.44 0.28
N ASN A 324 -8.47 35.87 -0.91
CA ASN A 324 -9.29 36.54 -1.92
C ASN A 324 -9.40 35.69 -3.19
N LEU A 325 -10.49 34.94 -3.29
CA LEU A 325 -10.79 34.09 -4.44
C LEU A 325 -11.82 34.72 -5.39
N ALA A 326 -12.13 36.02 -5.26
CA ALA A 326 -13.20 36.67 -6.02
C ALA A 326 -12.95 36.72 -7.54
N SER A 327 -11.69 36.61 -7.97
CA SER A 327 -11.31 36.55 -9.39
C SER A 327 -11.44 35.16 -10.01
N HIS A 328 -11.74 34.13 -9.21
CA HIS A 328 -11.85 32.76 -9.66
C HIS A 328 -13.32 32.34 -9.81
N ASP A 329 -13.64 31.70 -10.92
CA ASP A 329 -14.92 31.06 -11.15
C ASP A 329 -14.95 29.71 -10.43
N LEU A 330 -15.06 29.73 -9.10
CA LEU A 330 -15.01 28.53 -8.28
C LEU A 330 -16.32 27.73 -8.33
N SER A 331 -16.22 26.41 -8.30
CA SER A 331 -17.37 25.50 -8.13
C SER A 331 -17.19 24.65 -6.90
N GLY A 332 -18.19 24.55 -6.01
CA GLY A 332 -18.11 23.72 -4.81
C GLY A 332 -18.73 24.37 -3.58
N VAL A 333 -18.21 24.03 -2.40
CA VAL A 333 -18.63 24.57 -1.10
C VAL A 333 -17.43 25.05 -0.30
N ILE A 334 -17.65 25.89 0.71
CA ILE A 334 -16.59 26.27 1.65
C ILE A 334 -16.55 25.21 2.76
N PRO A 335 -15.42 24.53 3.01
CA PRO A 335 -15.31 23.57 4.10
C PRO A 335 -15.52 24.23 5.46
N SER A 336 -16.05 23.48 6.41
CA SER A 336 -16.11 23.91 7.82
C SER A 336 -14.73 24.09 8.44
N GLU A 337 -13.72 23.38 7.92
CA GLU A 337 -12.36 23.33 8.42
C GLU A 337 -11.59 24.66 8.28
N ILE A 338 -12.16 25.64 7.57
CA ILE A 338 -11.60 26.99 7.47
C ILE A 338 -11.77 27.82 8.76
N GLY A 339 -12.72 27.46 9.64
CA GLY A 339 -13.11 28.25 10.82
C GLY A 339 -12.72 27.61 12.14
#